data_AF-A0A4Q9VYZ7-F1
#
_entry.id   AF-A0A4Q9VYZ7-F1
#
_cell.length_a   1.000
_cell.length_b   1.000
_cell.length_c   1.000
_cell.angle_alpha   90.00
_cell.angle_beta   90.00
_cell.angle_gamma   90.00
#
_symmetry.space_group_name_H-M   'P 1'
#
loop_
_entity.id
_entity.type
_entity.pdbx_description
1 polymer ?
#
loop_
_entity_poly.entity_id
_entity_poly.type
_entity_poly.pdbx_seq_one_letter_code
_entity_poly.pdbx_strand_id
1 'polypeptide(L)'
;FQDRQMKIERNNAQQDLLLYDEERDNKYPVFEDYNGTHIMSPNDICLIEELEPFFEAGIDAFKIDGVLQSEDYINEVTEQYREAIDLYNEDPGAYDDEKFMLIDPIEEIQPEHRPFDEGF
;
A
#
# COMPACT_ATOMS: atom_id res chain seq x y z
N PHE A 1 -10.60 -25.25 -16.20
CA PHE A 1 -9.27 -25.12 -15.58
C PHE A 1 -8.31 -24.85 -16.71
N GLN A 2 -7.88 -23.61 -16.91
CA GLN A 2 -6.95 -23.28 -17.99
C GLN A 2 -5.54 -23.70 -17.55
N ASP A 3 -4.87 -24.51 -18.37
CA ASP A 3 -3.46 -24.91 -18.25
C ASP A 3 -2.52 -23.72 -18.56
N ARG A 4 -2.63 -22.62 -17.83
CA ARG A 4 -1.73 -21.47 -17.98
C ARG A 4 -0.85 -21.33 -16.75
N GLN A 5 0.45 -21.46 -16.96
CA GLN A 5 1.47 -21.36 -15.92
C GLN A 5 1.90 -19.89 -15.81
N MET A 6 1.77 -19.32 -14.62
CA MET A 6 2.29 -17.97 -14.33
C MET A 6 3.82 -17.95 -14.46
N LYS A 7 4.35 -16.80 -14.90
CA LYS A 7 5.80 -16.62 -15.08
C LYS A 7 6.43 -16.19 -13.76
N ILE A 8 7.64 -16.69 -13.51
CA ILE A 8 8.43 -16.33 -12.33
C ILE A 8 9.61 -15.47 -12.78
N GLU A 9 9.69 -14.26 -12.24
CA GLU A 9 10.82 -13.37 -12.44
C GLU A 9 11.68 -13.31 -11.17
N ARG A 10 13.00 -13.43 -11.31
CA ARG A 10 13.95 -13.37 -10.19
C ARG A 10 14.85 -12.15 -10.35
N ASN A 11 14.79 -11.23 -9.41
CA ASN A 11 15.74 -10.13 -9.34
C ASN A 11 16.89 -10.48 -8.38
N ASN A 12 18.04 -10.86 -8.96
CA ASN A 12 19.21 -11.29 -8.18
C ASN A 12 19.86 -10.17 -7.35
N ALA A 13 19.54 -8.90 -7.62
CA ALA A 13 20.11 -7.76 -6.88
C ALA A 13 19.40 -7.51 -5.54
N GLN A 14 18.13 -7.92 -5.41
CA GLN A 14 17.27 -7.52 -4.29
C GLN A 14 16.63 -8.71 -3.54
N GLN A 15 16.88 -9.96 -4.00
CA GLN A 15 16.24 -11.19 -3.48
C GLN A 15 14.71 -11.23 -3.65
N ASP A 16 14.15 -10.40 -4.52
CA ASP A 16 12.71 -10.40 -4.78
C ASP A 16 12.35 -11.43 -5.85
N LEU A 17 11.44 -12.33 -5.49
CA LEU A 17 10.78 -13.29 -6.39
C LEU A 17 9.41 -12.72 -6.75
N LEU A 18 9.15 -12.50 -8.04
CA LEU A 18 7.86 -12.00 -8.51
C LEU A 18 7.13 -13.07 -9.31
N LEU A 19 5.83 -13.21 -9.03
CA LEU A 19 4.90 -14.02 -9.80
C LEU A 19 4.08 -13.09 -10.68
N TYR A 20 4.18 -13.27 -12.00
CA TYR A 20 3.51 -12.40 -12.98
C TYR A 20 2.23 -13.05 -13.52
N ASP A 21 1.13 -12.32 -13.37
CA ASP A 21 -0.18 -12.63 -13.94
C ASP A 21 -0.41 -11.77 -15.20
N GLU A 22 -0.22 -12.38 -16.37
CA GLU A 22 -0.38 -11.72 -17.67
C GLU A 22 -1.81 -11.22 -17.95
N GLU A 23 -2.84 -11.84 -17.35
CA GLU A 23 -4.22 -11.47 -17.62
C GLU A 23 -4.61 -10.18 -16.92
N ARG A 24 -4.05 -9.97 -15.72
CA ARG A 24 -4.32 -8.81 -14.86
C ARG A 24 -3.21 -7.76 -14.88
N ASP A 25 -2.10 -8.09 -15.52
CA ASP A 25 -0.86 -7.31 -15.51
C ASP A 25 -0.31 -7.05 -14.10
N ASN A 26 -0.53 -8.00 -13.18
CA ASN A 26 -0.15 -7.89 -11.79
C ASN A 26 1.17 -8.62 -11.50
N LYS A 27 1.97 -8.04 -10.61
CA LYS A 27 3.20 -8.64 -10.08
C LYS A 27 3.05 -8.91 -8.59
N TYR A 28 2.96 -10.19 -8.24
CA TYR A 28 2.81 -10.60 -6.85
C TYR A 28 4.19 -10.93 -6.26
N PRO A 29 4.63 -10.25 -5.18
CA PRO A 29 5.85 -10.64 -4.49
C PRO A 29 5.67 -11.99 -3.81
N VAL A 30 6.73 -12.78 -3.85
CA VAL A 30 6.77 -14.11 -3.27
C VAL A 30 7.92 -14.21 -2.28
N PHE A 31 7.61 -14.63 -1.07
CA PHE A 31 8.60 -14.85 -0.01
C PHE A 31 8.62 -16.32 0.37
N GLU A 32 9.82 -16.84 0.61
CA GLU A 32 10.00 -18.20 1.11
C GLU A 32 10.68 -18.14 2.47
N ASP A 33 10.05 -18.70 3.48
CA ASP A 33 10.60 -18.85 4.82
C ASP A 33 10.48 -20.31 5.29
N TYR A 34 10.79 -20.56 6.56
CA TYR A 34 10.68 -21.91 7.14
C TYR A 34 9.23 -22.41 7.24
N ASN A 35 8.23 -21.52 7.11
CA ASN A 35 6.80 -21.83 7.13
C ASN A 35 6.24 -22.10 5.73
N GLY A 36 6.98 -21.82 4.66
CA GLY A 36 6.60 -22.11 3.29
C GLY A 36 6.72 -20.91 2.35
N THR A 37 5.94 -20.95 1.28
CA THR A 37 5.89 -19.91 0.24
C THR A 37 4.68 -19.01 0.46
N HIS A 38 4.92 -17.71 0.58
CA HIS A 38 3.91 -16.67 0.80
C HIS A 38 3.80 -15.83 -0.47
N ILE A 39 2.62 -15.77 -1.07
CA ILE A 39 2.33 -14.90 -2.21
C ILE A 39 1.60 -13.67 -1.64
N MET A 40 2.23 -12.51 -1.75
CA MET A 40 1.74 -11.25 -1.19
C MET A 40 0.83 -10.53 -2.19
N SER A 41 0.00 -9.61 -1.68
CA SER A 41 -0.79 -8.70 -2.51
C SER A 41 0.12 -7.95 -3.50
N PRO A 42 -0.33 -7.75 -4.75
CA PRO A 42 0.44 -6.98 -5.73
C PRO A 42 0.43 -5.48 -5.38
N ASN A 43 -0.63 -5.04 -4.70
CA ASN A 43 -0.85 -3.65 -4.31
C ASN A 43 -0.76 -3.48 -2.79
N ASP A 44 -0.33 -2.30 -2.36
CA ASP A 44 -0.41 -1.86 -0.96
C ASP A 44 -1.77 -1.23 -0.65
N ILE A 45 -2.15 -1.15 0.63
CA ILE A 45 -3.43 -0.58 1.03
C ILE A 45 -3.20 0.85 1.53
N CYS A 46 -3.91 1.82 0.93
CA CYS A 46 -3.96 3.20 1.37
C CYS A 46 -5.41 3.63 1.56
N LEU A 47 -5.73 4.17 2.73
CA LEU A 47 -7.09 4.61 3.09
C LEU A 47 -7.12 6.09 3.49
N ILE A 48 -6.10 6.89 3.13
CA ILE A 48 -6.01 8.32 3.47
C ILE A 48 -7.25 9.08 2.99
N GLU A 49 -7.81 8.72 1.85
CA GLU A 49 -9.01 9.35 1.26
C GLU A 49 -10.32 8.94 1.95
N GLU A 50 -10.29 7.86 2.73
CA GLU A 50 -11.45 7.18 3.28
C GLU A 50 -11.40 7.08 4.81
N LEU A 51 -10.71 8.01 5.49
CA LEU A 51 -10.56 7.99 6.95
C LEU A 51 -11.81 8.47 7.69
N GLU A 52 -12.68 9.27 7.06
CA GLU A 52 -13.88 9.84 7.70
C GLU A 52 -14.77 8.79 8.39
N PRO A 53 -15.16 7.68 7.74
CA PRO A 53 -15.94 6.62 8.40
C PRO A 53 -15.26 6.03 9.65
N PHE A 54 -13.93 6.00 9.69
CA PHE A 54 -13.18 5.50 10.84
C PHE A 54 -13.16 6.51 11.98
N PHE A 55 -13.07 7.80 11.67
CA PHE A 55 -13.20 8.85 12.67
C PHE A 55 -14.60 8.91 13.27
N GLU A 56 -15.65 8.81 12.45
CA GLU A 56 -17.04 8.74 12.91
C GLU A 56 -17.33 7.50 13.78
N ALA A 57 -16.65 6.39 13.49
CA ALA A 57 -16.73 5.17 14.29
C ALA A 57 -15.99 5.27 15.65
N GLY A 58 -15.25 6.34 15.89
CA GLY A 58 -14.47 6.55 17.13
C GLY A 58 -13.22 5.69 17.21
N ILE A 59 -12.54 5.44 16.08
CA ILE A 59 -11.26 4.73 16.06
C ILE A 59 -10.16 5.63 16.66
N ASP A 60 -9.53 5.17 17.74
CA ASP A 60 -8.49 5.93 18.46
C ASP A 60 -7.08 5.76 17.89
N ALA A 61 -6.83 4.70 17.12
CA ALA A 61 -5.50 4.36 16.65
C ALA A 61 -5.51 3.67 15.29
N PHE A 62 -4.64 4.15 14.40
CA PHE A 62 -4.28 3.50 13.16
C PHE A 62 -2.89 2.88 13.30
N LYS A 63 -2.70 1.71 12.69
CA LYS A 63 -1.39 1.07 12.57
C LYS A 63 -1.01 1.06 11.10
N ILE A 64 0.12 1.67 10.79
CA ILE A 64 0.77 1.60 9.47
C ILE A 64 1.76 0.43 9.51
N ASP A 65 1.70 -0.45 8.52
CA ASP A 65 2.61 -1.60 8.41
C ASP A 65 3.47 -1.46 7.15
N GLY A 66 4.78 -1.35 7.34
CA GLY A 66 5.76 -1.09 6.29
C GLY A 66 6.40 -2.34 5.71
N VAL A 67 5.73 -3.49 5.73
CA VAL A 67 6.27 -4.72 5.13
C VAL A 67 6.66 -4.42 3.68
N LEU A 68 7.88 -4.80 3.31
CA LEU A 68 8.42 -4.65 1.94
C LEU A 68 8.71 -3.22 1.51
N GLN A 69 8.64 -2.26 2.44
CA GLN A 69 8.85 -0.85 2.14
C GLN A 69 10.15 -0.30 2.74
N SER A 70 10.66 0.76 2.13
CA SER A 70 11.83 1.48 2.62
C SER A 70 11.49 2.32 3.86
N GLU A 71 12.50 2.69 4.64
CA GLU A 71 12.33 3.61 5.77
C GLU A 71 11.76 4.96 5.30
N ASP A 72 12.26 5.48 4.17
CA ASP A 72 11.78 6.74 3.58
C ASP A 72 10.29 6.66 3.20
N TYR A 73 9.85 5.56 2.59
CA TYR A 73 8.44 5.34 2.24
C TYR A 73 7.56 5.31 3.50
N ILE A 74 7.99 4.60 4.54
CA ILE A 74 7.23 4.48 5.80
C ILE A 74 7.13 5.85 6.50
N ASN A 75 8.20 6.65 6.47
CA ASN A 75 8.19 7.99 7.06
C ASN A 75 7.19 8.90 6.35
N GLU A 76 7.23 8.93 5.01
CA GLU A 76 6.30 9.74 4.20
C GLU A 76 4.85 9.32 4.45
N VAL A 77 4.54 8.02 4.37
CA VAL A 77 3.19 7.52 4.67
C VAL A 77 2.75 7.91 6.08
N THR A 78 3.64 7.82 7.07
CA THR A 78 3.31 8.20 8.45
C THR A 78 3.02 9.70 8.58
N GLU A 79 3.77 10.55 7.87
CA GLU A 79 3.57 12.00 7.83
C GLU A 79 2.21 12.34 7.20
N GLN A 80 1.90 11.78 6.04
CA GLN A 80 0.63 12.03 5.35
C GLN A 80 -0.59 11.55 6.15
N TYR A 81 -0.51 10.38 6.81
CA TYR A 81 -1.58 9.94 7.72
C TYR A 81 -1.70 10.87 8.94
N ARG A 82 -0.60 11.38 9.49
CA ARG A 82 -0.64 12.33 10.62
C ARG A 82 -1.32 13.63 10.20
N GLU A 83 -0.96 14.16 9.03
CA GLU A 83 -1.56 15.37 8.47
C GLU A 83 -3.06 15.18 8.21
N ALA A 84 -3.47 14.06 7.62
CA ALA A 84 -4.89 13.73 7.42
C ALA A 84 -5.68 13.73 8.74
N ILE A 85 -5.12 13.11 9.79
CA ILE A 85 -5.76 13.05 11.11
C ILE A 85 -5.81 14.45 11.75
N ASP A 86 -4.75 15.26 11.63
CA ASP A 86 -4.74 16.62 12.16
C ASP A 86 -5.76 17.52 11.44
N LEU A 87 -5.80 17.48 10.11
CA LEU A 87 -6.77 18.20 9.29
C LEU A 87 -8.21 17.86 9.68
N TYR A 88 -8.53 16.57 9.80
CA TYR A 88 -9.89 16.16 10.17
C TYR A 88 -10.29 16.62 11.57
N ASN A 89 -9.35 16.60 12.53
CA ASN A 89 -9.62 17.06 13.89
C ASN A 89 -9.77 18.58 13.99
N GLU A 90 -9.12 19.34 13.12
CA GLU A 90 -9.26 20.79 13.03
C GLU A 90 -10.57 21.18 12.33
N ASP A 91 -10.80 20.64 11.14
CA ASP A 91 -11.98 20.86 10.31
C ASP A 91 -12.21 19.66 9.36
N PRO A 92 -13.26 18.84 9.58
CA PRO A 92 -13.59 17.76 8.67
C PRO A 92 -13.78 18.19 7.21
N GLY A 93 -14.23 19.43 6.97
CA GLY A 93 -14.35 19.98 5.61
C GLY A 93 -13.01 20.23 4.96
N ALA A 94 -12.00 20.67 5.73
CA ALA A 94 -10.64 20.85 5.22
C ALA A 94 -9.99 19.51 4.85
N TYR A 95 -10.23 18.47 5.63
CA TYR A 95 -9.81 17.11 5.25
C TYR A 95 -10.48 16.67 3.94
N ASP A 96 -11.80 16.86 3.77
CA ASP A 96 -12.49 16.44 2.54
C ASP A 96 -11.98 17.16 1.30
N ASP A 97 -11.65 18.45 1.43
CA ASP A 97 -11.09 19.27 0.34
C ASP A 97 -9.65 18.85 -0.04
N GLU A 98 -8.83 18.42 0.92
CA GLU A 98 -7.39 18.22 0.75
C GLU A 98 -6.98 16.73 0.64
N LYS A 99 -7.82 15.77 1.03
CA LYS A 99 -7.46 14.34 1.16
C LYS A 99 -6.82 13.72 -0.08
N PHE A 100 -7.19 14.17 -1.27
CA PHE A 100 -6.63 13.69 -2.54
C PHE A 100 -5.21 14.20 -2.79
N MET A 101 -4.80 15.33 -2.20
CA MET A 101 -3.44 15.85 -2.33
C MET A 101 -2.48 15.19 -1.33
N LEU A 102 -3.01 14.66 -0.21
CA LEU A 102 -2.22 13.97 0.81
C LEU A 102 -1.60 12.66 0.31
N ILE A 103 -2.12 12.09 -0.78
CA ILE A 103 -1.56 10.87 -1.38
C ILE A 103 -0.41 11.17 -2.35
N ASP A 104 -0.33 12.38 -2.92
CA ASP A 104 0.66 12.74 -3.94
C ASP A 104 2.12 12.46 -3.51
N PRO A 105 2.54 12.80 -2.27
CA PRO A 105 3.91 12.53 -1.84
C PRO A 105 4.23 11.04 -1.75
N ILE A 106 3.24 10.21 -1.41
CA ILE A 106 3.38 8.75 -1.36
C ILE A 106 3.49 8.20 -2.78
N GLU A 107 2.67 8.68 -3.71
CA GLU A 107 2.72 8.27 -5.12
C GLU A 107 4.04 8.62 -5.80
N GLU A 108 4.68 9.74 -5.44
CA GLU A 108 5.96 10.16 -6.01
C GLU A 108 7.09 9.18 -5.69
N ILE A 109 7.04 8.53 -4.52
CA ILE A 109 8.10 7.65 -4.03
C ILE A 109 7.73 6.16 -4.07
N GLN A 110 6.51 5.81 -4.47
CA GLN A 110 6.05 4.42 -4.48
C GLN A 110 6.79 3.57 -5.53
N PRO A 111 7.02 2.27 -5.28
CA PRO A 111 7.59 1.39 -6.29
C PRO A 111 6.62 1.22 -7.48
N GLU A 112 7.09 1.42 -8.72
CA GLU A 112 6.25 1.31 -9.93
C GLU A 112 5.50 -0.02 -10.08
N HIS A 113 6.07 -1.10 -9.55
CA HIS A 113 5.52 -2.45 -9.64
C HIS A 113 4.59 -2.82 -8.49
N ARG A 114 4.34 -1.88 -7.57
CA ARG A 114 3.57 -2.04 -6.35
C ARG A 114 2.78 -0.77 -6.05
N PRO A 115 1.77 -0.44 -6.88
CA PRO A 115 0.88 0.69 -6.60
C PRO A 115 0.06 0.40 -5.34
N PHE A 116 -0.58 1.42 -4.76
CA PHE A 116 -1.57 1.22 -3.71
C PHE A 116 -3.01 1.34 -4.21
N ASP A 117 -3.93 0.73 -3.46
CA ASP A 117 -5.39 0.82 -3.62
C ASP A 117 -6.08 0.73 -2.24
N GLU A 118 -7.41 0.65 -2.23
CA GLU A 118 -8.20 0.54 -0.99
C GLU A 118 -8.33 -0.91 -0.46
N GLY A 119 -7.76 -1.89 -1.16
CA GLY A 119 -7.69 -3.30 -0.74
C GLY A 119 -8.84 -4.20 -1.20
N PHE A 120 -9.63 -3.84 -2.22
CA PHE A 120 -10.77 -4.63 -2.71
C PHE A 120 -10.92 -4.70 -4.24
#